data_AF-A0A2G9M5J0-F1
#
_entry.id   AF-A0A2G9M5J0-F1
#
_cell.length_a   1.000
_cell.length_b   1.000
_cell.length_c   1.000
_cell.angle_alpha   90.00
_cell.angle_beta   90.00
_cell.angle_gamma   90.00
#
_symmetry.space_group_name_H-M   'P 1'
#
loop_
_entity.id
_entity.type
_entity.pdbx_description
1 polymer ?
#
loop_
_entity_poly.entity_id
_entity_poly.type
_entity_poly.pdbx_seq_one_letter_code
_entity_poly.pdbx_strand_id
1 'polypeptide(L)'
;MEESAVPKKRLNTTYLTIAAVILFLFIILIVRPGIIGYGVYQKVEDSGLSLEGYTANVQELESKLAASTTELTLTKDFADERQKEAQQARDDFTSCEAERQSLEKQAIACEESCGLKEDIMAMADAKVELEVEKKTAEVNDARDSCLKTLNGHEEELRSLQENYDLLVANTARSICCKARVDDPSINSYEVINDKVSCLNGGEKALEC
;
A
#
# COMPACT_ATOMS: atom_id res chain seq x y z
N MET A 1 3.69 62.37 -112.79
CA MET A 1 4.67 61.38 -112.32
C MET A 1 4.24 60.98 -110.92
N GLU A 2 3.37 59.97 -110.83
CA GLU A 2 2.94 59.37 -109.57
C GLU A 2 3.32 57.90 -109.65
N GLU A 3 4.26 57.49 -108.80
CA GLU A 3 4.73 56.12 -108.67
C GLU A 3 4.22 55.59 -107.33
N SER A 4 3.18 54.77 -107.39
CA SER A 4 2.50 54.19 -106.22
C SER A 4 3.31 53.02 -105.65
N ALA A 5 3.90 53.23 -104.47
CA ALA A 5 4.65 52.20 -103.74
C ALA A 5 3.72 51.21 -103.02
N VAL A 6 3.84 49.92 -103.38
CA VAL A 6 3.14 48.80 -102.74
C VAL A 6 3.76 48.50 -101.37
N PRO A 7 3.00 48.47 -100.26
CA PRO A 7 3.53 48.16 -98.95
C PRO A 7 3.92 46.68 -98.84
N LYS A 8 5.23 46.40 -98.73
CA LYS A 8 5.77 45.08 -98.37
C LYS A 8 5.31 44.72 -96.95
N LYS A 9 4.33 43.82 -96.82
CA LYS A 9 3.95 43.18 -95.56
C LYS A 9 5.20 42.52 -94.95
N ARG A 10 5.77 43.13 -93.91
CA ARG A 10 6.79 42.50 -93.07
C ARG A 10 6.09 41.37 -92.31
N LEU A 11 6.25 40.15 -92.79
CA LEU A 11 5.86 38.96 -92.02
C LEU A 11 6.61 39.02 -90.69
N ASN A 12 5.85 39.08 -89.59
CA ASN A 12 6.36 39.13 -88.22
C ASN A 12 7.25 37.90 -87.96
N THR A 13 8.55 38.13 -87.88
CA THR A 13 9.59 37.13 -87.54
C THR A 13 9.27 36.35 -86.27
N THR A 14 8.47 36.92 -85.35
CA THR A 14 7.99 36.30 -84.11
C THR A 14 7.06 35.10 -84.35
N TYR A 15 6.21 35.11 -85.38
CA TYR A 15 5.36 33.95 -85.68
C TYR A 15 6.18 32.81 -86.29
N LEU A 16 7.23 33.16 -87.03
CA LEU A 16 8.12 32.19 -87.68
C LEU A 16 8.99 31.46 -86.65
N THR A 17 9.45 32.16 -85.60
CA THR A 17 10.17 31.52 -84.48
C THR A 17 9.26 30.61 -83.64
N ILE A 18 8.03 31.03 -83.34
CA ILE A 18 7.06 30.20 -82.60
C ILE A 18 6.72 28.94 -83.40
N ALA A 19 6.46 29.07 -84.71
CA ALA A 19 6.18 27.94 -85.58
C ALA A 19 7.37 26.95 -85.64
N ALA A 20 8.61 27.45 -85.66
CA ALA A 20 9.81 26.60 -85.64
C ALA A 20 9.96 25.80 -84.33
N VAL A 21 9.63 26.40 -83.18
CA VAL A 21 9.68 25.70 -81.88
C VAL A 21 8.62 24.60 -81.80
N ILE A 22 7.39 24.88 -82.27
CA ILE A 22 6.31 23.88 -82.32
C ILE A 22 6.70 22.72 -83.24
N LEU A 23 7.25 23.02 -84.42
CA LEU A 23 7.73 22.00 -85.35
C LEU A 23 8.83 21.13 -84.71
N PHE A 24 9.76 21.74 -83.98
CA PHE A 24 10.82 21.01 -83.29
C PHE A 24 10.29 20.08 -82.18
N LEU A 25 9.31 20.53 -81.39
CA LEU A 25 8.65 19.70 -80.39
C LEU A 25 7.89 18.52 -81.03
N PHE A 26 7.22 18.75 -82.16
CA PHE A 26 6.58 17.68 -82.93
C PHE A 26 7.59 16.65 -83.43
N ILE A 27 8.75 17.11 -83.93
CA ILE A 27 9.83 16.22 -84.36
C ILE A 27 10.31 15.37 -83.17
N ILE A 28 10.53 15.95 -81.98
CA ILE A 28 10.94 15.17 -80.79
C ILE A 28 9.87 14.15 -80.39
N LEU A 29 8.60 14.53 -80.40
CA LEU A 29 7.48 13.65 -80.05
C LEU A 29 7.31 12.48 -81.02
N ILE A 30 7.63 12.65 -82.29
CA ILE A 30 7.53 11.59 -83.31
C ILE A 30 8.80 10.73 -83.34
N VAL A 31 9.97 11.36 -83.25
CA VAL A 31 11.27 10.67 -83.37
C VAL A 31 11.56 9.80 -82.15
N ARG A 32 11.23 10.24 -80.93
CA ARG A 32 11.47 9.43 -79.71
C ARG A 32 10.79 8.06 -79.71
N PRO A 33 9.47 7.93 -79.91
CA PRO A 33 8.83 6.62 -79.96
C PRO A 33 9.33 5.79 -81.14
N GLY A 34 9.72 6.41 -82.26
CA GLY A 34 10.35 5.72 -83.39
C GLY A 34 11.70 5.08 -83.03
N ILE A 35 12.58 5.81 -82.34
CA ILE A 35 13.89 5.29 -81.90
C ILE A 35 13.70 4.15 -80.88
N ILE A 36 12.78 4.31 -79.94
CA ILE A 36 12.48 3.28 -78.92
C ILE A 36 11.90 2.04 -79.60
N GLY A 37 10.94 2.21 -80.51
CA GLY A 37 10.33 1.12 -81.25
C GLY A 37 11.34 0.38 -82.13
N TYR A 38 12.22 1.10 -82.82
CA TYR A 38 13.26 0.49 -83.65
C TYR A 38 14.30 -0.29 -82.81
N GLY A 39 14.69 0.24 -81.65
CA GLY A 39 15.59 -0.46 -80.73
C GLY A 39 14.99 -1.75 -80.15
N VAL A 40 13.67 -1.77 -79.92
CA VAL A 40 12.94 -2.99 -79.55
C VAL A 40 12.90 -3.97 -80.73
N TYR A 41 12.60 -3.48 -81.93
CA TYR A 41 12.53 -4.31 -83.13
C TYR A 41 13.85 -5.00 -83.44
N GLN A 42 14.97 -4.27 -83.40
CA GLN A 42 16.31 -4.86 -83.60
C GLN A 42 16.64 -5.91 -82.53
N LYS A 43 16.31 -5.66 -81.26
CA LYS A 43 16.54 -6.66 -80.21
C LYS A 43 15.71 -7.92 -80.39
N VAL A 44 14.46 -7.79 -80.85
CA VAL A 44 13.59 -8.92 -81.17
C VAL A 44 14.18 -9.71 -82.35
N GLU A 45 14.61 -9.02 -83.39
CA GLU A 45 15.25 -9.63 -84.57
C GLU A 45 16.58 -10.33 -84.22
N ASP A 46 17.46 -9.70 -83.44
CA ASP A 46 18.74 -10.27 -82.98
C ASP A 46 18.58 -11.45 -82.02
N SER A 47 17.48 -11.48 -81.26
CA SER A 47 17.20 -12.57 -80.31
C SER A 47 16.55 -13.81 -80.94
N GLY A 48 16.20 -13.75 -82.24
CA GLY A 48 15.58 -14.85 -82.98
C GLY A 48 14.18 -15.23 -82.48
N LEU A 49 13.56 -14.37 -81.66
CA LEU A 49 12.22 -14.59 -81.10
C LEU A 49 11.17 -13.92 -81.99
N SER A 50 10.03 -14.57 -82.18
CA SER A 50 8.88 -13.92 -82.80
C SER A 50 8.37 -12.77 -81.90
N LEU A 51 7.78 -11.74 -82.51
CA LEU A 51 7.16 -10.62 -81.79
C LEU A 51 6.16 -11.09 -80.72
N GLU A 52 5.47 -12.20 -81.00
CA GLU A 52 4.54 -12.87 -80.09
C GLU A 52 5.26 -13.48 -78.89
N GLY A 53 6.39 -14.15 -79.10
CA GLY A 53 7.24 -14.67 -78.01
C GLY A 53 7.83 -13.57 -77.13
N TYR A 54 8.20 -12.42 -77.71
CA TYR A 54 8.62 -11.26 -76.94
C TYR A 54 7.50 -10.71 -76.05
N THR A 55 6.28 -10.59 -76.60
CA THR A 55 5.12 -10.10 -75.85
C THR A 55 4.75 -11.03 -74.70
N ALA A 56 4.81 -12.35 -74.92
CA ALA A 56 4.61 -13.35 -73.88
C ALA A 56 5.66 -13.24 -72.75
N ASN A 57 6.94 -13.05 -73.10
CA ASN A 57 8.01 -12.86 -72.11
C ASN A 57 7.81 -11.58 -71.28
N VAL A 58 7.38 -10.49 -71.91
CA VAL A 58 7.09 -9.23 -71.19
C VAL A 58 5.94 -9.42 -70.20
N GLN A 59 4.85 -10.08 -70.61
CA GLN A 59 3.75 -10.40 -69.70
C GLN A 59 4.18 -11.32 -68.55
N GLU A 60 5.05 -12.30 -68.82
CA GLU A 60 5.60 -13.18 -67.77
C GLU A 60 6.48 -12.38 -66.78
N LEU A 61 7.32 -11.47 -67.29
CA LEU A 61 8.16 -10.59 -66.47
C LEU A 61 7.31 -9.64 -65.62
N GLU A 62 6.27 -9.03 -66.18
CA GLU A 62 5.34 -8.17 -65.43
C GLU A 62 4.61 -8.96 -64.33
N SER A 63 4.17 -10.18 -64.64
CA SER A 63 3.55 -11.08 -63.65
C SER A 63 4.52 -11.45 -62.53
N LYS A 64 5.77 -11.81 -62.85
CA LYS A 64 6.82 -12.09 -61.86
C LYS A 64 7.18 -10.86 -61.03
N LEU A 65 7.24 -9.67 -61.64
CA LEU A 65 7.50 -8.42 -60.94
C LEU A 65 6.36 -8.10 -59.96
N ALA A 66 5.10 -8.28 -60.39
CA ALA A 66 3.94 -8.09 -59.53
C ALA A 66 3.92 -9.08 -58.36
N ALA A 67 4.22 -10.36 -58.62
CA ALA A 67 4.34 -11.39 -57.59
C ALA A 67 5.45 -11.05 -56.58
N SER A 68 6.65 -10.69 -57.07
CA SER A 68 7.79 -10.33 -56.22
C SER A 68 7.55 -9.04 -55.41
N THR A 69 6.87 -8.05 -56.01
CA THR A 69 6.48 -6.81 -55.29
C THR A 69 5.49 -7.12 -54.17
N THR A 70 4.54 -8.03 -54.42
CA THR A 70 3.58 -8.48 -53.40
C THR A 70 4.29 -9.22 -52.27
N GLU A 71 5.21 -10.13 -52.59
CA GLU A 71 6.02 -10.86 -51.61
C GLU A 71 6.89 -9.93 -50.76
N LEU A 72 7.52 -8.92 -51.39
CA LEU A 72 8.32 -7.92 -50.69
C LEU A 72 7.48 -7.09 -49.73
N THR A 73 6.26 -6.73 -50.15
CA THR A 73 5.32 -5.96 -49.31
C THR A 73 4.89 -6.79 -48.11
N LEU A 74 4.50 -8.05 -48.30
CA LEU A 74 4.15 -8.96 -47.20
C LEU A 74 5.32 -9.16 -46.23
N THR A 75 6.54 -9.32 -46.76
CA THR A 75 7.74 -9.48 -45.92
C THR A 75 8.03 -8.23 -45.10
N LYS A 76 7.84 -7.05 -45.71
CA LYS A 76 7.99 -5.77 -45.03
C LYS A 76 6.94 -5.60 -43.92
N ASP A 77 5.67 -5.84 -44.22
CA ASP A 77 4.58 -5.71 -43.25
C ASP A 77 4.80 -6.65 -42.06
N PHE A 78 5.24 -7.89 -42.32
CA PHE A 78 5.59 -8.84 -41.27
C PHE A 78 6.81 -8.39 -40.44
N ALA A 79 7.83 -7.82 -41.08
CA ALA A 79 8.99 -7.28 -40.38
C ALA A 79 8.61 -6.09 -39.48
N ASP A 80 7.76 -5.19 -39.97
CA ASP A 80 7.25 -4.04 -39.22
C ASP A 80 6.40 -4.50 -38.02
N GLU A 81 5.55 -5.53 -38.20
CA GLU A 81 4.75 -6.13 -37.13
C GLU A 81 5.64 -6.77 -36.06
N ARG A 82 6.65 -7.56 -36.46
CA ARG A 82 7.60 -8.16 -35.51
C ARG A 82 8.43 -7.12 -34.78
N GLN A 83 8.83 -6.05 -35.45
CA GLN A 83 9.54 -4.95 -34.79
C GLN A 83 8.66 -4.27 -33.74
N LYS A 84 7.37 -4.08 -34.04
CA LYS A 84 6.39 -3.53 -33.09
C LYS A 84 6.19 -4.44 -31.89
N GLU A 85 6.02 -5.74 -32.10
CA GLU A 85 5.92 -6.74 -31.01
C GLU A 85 7.18 -6.73 -30.13
N ALA A 86 8.37 -6.69 -30.73
CA ALA A 86 9.63 -6.65 -29.99
C ALA A 86 9.77 -5.37 -29.16
N GLN A 87 9.29 -4.24 -29.67
CA GLN A 87 9.30 -2.97 -28.95
C GLN A 87 8.31 -2.98 -27.78
N GLN A 88 7.10 -3.50 -27.99
CA GLN A 88 6.12 -3.67 -26.92
C GLN A 88 6.64 -4.60 -25.82
N ALA A 89 7.22 -5.75 -26.18
CA ALA A 89 7.78 -6.69 -25.21
C ALA A 89 8.94 -6.05 -24.40
N ARG A 90 9.72 -5.17 -25.02
CA ARG A 90 10.78 -4.41 -24.33
C ARG A 90 10.21 -3.40 -23.34
N ASP A 91 9.16 -2.69 -23.72
CA ASP A 91 8.50 -1.71 -22.87
C ASP A 91 7.84 -2.40 -21.66
N ASP A 92 7.15 -3.52 -21.90
CA ASP A 92 6.56 -4.38 -20.85
C ASP A 92 7.63 -4.92 -19.89
N PHE A 93 8.77 -5.38 -20.41
CA PHE A 93 9.89 -5.84 -19.60
C PHE A 93 10.43 -4.72 -18.70
N THR A 94 10.58 -3.51 -19.25
CA THR A 94 11.09 -2.36 -18.50
C THR A 94 10.11 -1.95 -17.39
N SER A 95 8.79 -1.99 -17.66
CA SER A 95 7.76 -1.74 -16.65
C SER A 95 7.78 -2.78 -15.54
N CYS A 96 7.87 -4.06 -15.91
CA CYS A 96 7.96 -5.18 -14.96
C CYS A 96 9.20 -5.07 -14.07
N GLU A 97 10.35 -4.68 -14.64
CA GLU A 97 11.57 -4.48 -13.86
C GLU A 97 11.44 -3.33 -12.86
N ALA A 98 10.80 -2.22 -13.25
CA ALA A 98 10.51 -1.10 -12.36
C ALA A 98 9.57 -1.50 -11.22
N GLU A 99 8.50 -2.25 -11.52
CA GLU A 99 7.58 -2.80 -10.51
C GLU A 99 8.31 -3.74 -9.54
N ARG A 100 9.15 -4.64 -10.06
CA ARG A 100 9.95 -5.56 -9.24
C ARG A 100 10.85 -4.79 -8.26
N GLN A 101 11.56 -3.76 -8.74
CA GLN A 101 12.41 -2.93 -7.88
C GLN A 101 11.62 -2.15 -6.83
N SER A 102 10.41 -1.68 -7.19
CA SER A 102 9.52 -1.01 -6.23
C SER A 102 9.04 -1.96 -5.14
N LEU A 103 8.61 -3.18 -5.52
CA LEU A 103 8.19 -4.21 -4.57
C LEU A 103 9.33 -4.68 -3.67
N GLU A 104 10.54 -4.81 -4.21
CA GLU A 104 11.74 -5.17 -3.44
C GLU A 104 12.05 -4.10 -2.37
N LYS A 105 11.96 -2.81 -2.72
CA LYS A 105 12.10 -1.71 -1.75
C LYS A 105 11.00 -1.73 -0.68
N GLN A 106 9.77 -2.01 -1.06
CA GLN A 106 8.65 -2.12 -0.11
C GLN A 106 8.83 -3.31 0.84
N ALA A 107 9.35 -4.44 0.36
CA ALA A 107 9.63 -5.61 1.18
C ALA A 107 10.70 -5.31 2.24
N ILE A 108 11.81 -4.66 1.85
CA ILE A 108 12.88 -4.25 2.78
C ILE A 108 12.35 -3.25 3.81
N ALA A 109 11.60 -2.23 3.38
CA ALA A 109 11.01 -1.27 4.31
C ALA A 109 10.01 -1.92 5.29
N CYS A 110 9.28 -2.93 4.83
CA CYS A 110 8.39 -3.70 5.69
C CYS A 110 9.18 -4.50 6.74
N GLU A 111 10.26 -5.17 6.34
CA GLU A 111 11.15 -5.94 7.23
C GLU A 111 11.75 -5.06 8.34
N GLU A 112 12.24 -3.87 7.99
CA GLU A 112 12.73 -2.88 8.96
C GLU A 112 11.63 -2.43 9.93
N SER A 113 10.42 -2.16 9.42
CA SER A 113 9.29 -1.73 10.26
C SER A 113 8.77 -2.85 11.18
N CYS A 114 8.83 -4.11 10.73
CA CYS A 114 8.42 -5.28 11.49
C CYS A 114 9.39 -5.56 12.63
N GLY A 115 10.71 -5.48 12.38
CA GLY A 115 11.72 -5.61 13.42
C GLY A 115 11.56 -4.56 14.52
N LEU A 116 11.32 -3.30 14.13
CA LEU A 116 11.07 -2.22 15.10
C LEU A 116 9.82 -2.48 15.96
N LYS A 117 8.78 -3.08 15.39
CA LYS A 117 7.55 -3.40 16.12
C LYS A 117 7.76 -4.50 17.15
N GLU A 118 8.57 -5.50 16.85
CA GLU A 118 8.93 -6.57 17.79
C GLU A 118 9.70 -6.01 18.99
N ASP A 119 10.69 -5.15 18.75
CA ASP A 119 11.46 -4.49 19.82
C ASP A 119 10.56 -3.60 20.71
N ILE A 120 9.65 -2.83 20.11
CA ILE A 120 8.70 -1.99 20.86
C ILE A 120 7.78 -2.85 21.74
N MET A 121 7.30 -3.99 21.22
CA MET A 121 6.45 -4.91 21.99
C MET A 121 7.23 -5.53 23.16
N ALA A 122 8.46 -5.99 22.93
CA ALA A 122 9.30 -6.53 23.99
C ALA A 122 9.60 -5.50 25.10
N MET A 123 9.88 -4.25 24.73
CA MET A 123 10.07 -3.16 25.71
C MET A 123 8.78 -2.81 26.46
N ALA A 124 7.63 -2.85 25.78
CA ALA A 124 6.34 -2.60 26.41
C ALA A 124 6.01 -3.70 27.44
N ASP A 125 6.22 -4.97 27.10
CA ASP A 125 5.98 -6.10 27.99
C ASP A 125 6.89 -6.03 29.23
N ALA A 126 8.18 -5.76 29.04
CA ALA A 126 9.12 -5.60 30.15
C ALA A 126 8.75 -4.43 31.08
N LYS A 127 8.25 -3.31 30.51
CA LYS A 127 7.78 -2.17 31.31
C LYS A 127 6.52 -2.52 32.11
N VAL A 128 5.58 -3.24 31.51
CA VAL A 128 4.35 -3.69 32.18
C VAL A 128 4.70 -4.62 33.34
N GLU A 129 5.63 -5.55 33.15
CA GLU A 129 6.07 -6.48 34.21
C GLU A 129 6.67 -5.74 35.41
N LEU A 130 7.54 -4.75 35.17
CA LEU A 130 8.11 -3.91 36.22
C LEU A 130 7.06 -3.07 36.95
N GLU A 131 6.08 -2.50 36.25
CA GLU A 131 5.00 -1.75 36.88
C GLU A 131 4.10 -2.64 37.73
N VAL A 132 3.81 -3.86 37.25
CA VAL A 132 3.03 -4.86 38.00
C VAL A 132 3.78 -5.31 39.26
N GLU A 133 5.07 -5.59 39.19
CA GLU A 133 5.88 -5.97 40.35
C GLU A 133 5.89 -4.85 41.40
N LYS A 134 6.14 -3.61 40.97
CA LYS A 134 6.14 -2.43 41.84
C LYS A 134 4.78 -2.24 42.53
N LYS A 135 3.68 -2.34 41.78
CA LYS A 135 2.33 -2.19 42.34
C LYS A 135 1.97 -3.32 43.28
N THR A 136 2.44 -4.54 43.00
CA THR A 136 2.25 -5.70 43.87
C THR A 136 2.98 -5.51 45.20
N ALA A 137 4.22 -4.98 45.17
CA ALA A 137 4.95 -4.63 46.38
C ALA A 137 4.24 -3.54 47.20
N GLU A 138 3.81 -2.45 46.57
CA GLU A 138 3.05 -1.37 47.24
C GLU A 138 1.76 -1.88 47.91
N VAL A 139 1.02 -2.77 47.25
CA VAL A 139 -0.20 -3.38 47.79
C VAL A 139 0.10 -4.31 48.97
N ASN A 140 1.17 -5.10 48.89
CA ASN A 140 1.59 -5.97 49.99
C ASN A 140 2.02 -5.16 51.22
N ASP A 141 2.80 -4.10 51.03
CA ASP A 141 3.21 -3.21 52.12
C ASP A 141 2.01 -2.54 52.79
N ALA A 142 1.05 -2.06 51.99
CA ALA A 142 -0.18 -1.47 52.50
C ALA A 142 -1.05 -2.49 53.26
N ARG A 143 -1.14 -3.72 52.75
CA ARG A 143 -1.84 -4.83 53.42
C ARG A 143 -1.22 -5.15 54.76
N ASP A 144 0.10 -5.25 54.83
CA ASP A 144 0.82 -5.64 56.04
C ASP A 144 0.75 -4.52 57.10
N SER A 145 0.78 -3.25 56.67
CA SER A 145 0.53 -2.09 57.55
C SER A 145 -0.90 -2.08 58.12
N CYS A 146 -1.90 -2.41 57.29
CA CYS A 146 -3.30 -2.54 57.70
C CYS A 146 -3.49 -3.65 58.75
N LEU A 147 -2.91 -4.84 58.49
CA LEU A 147 -2.97 -5.97 59.43
C LEU A 147 -2.33 -5.64 60.77
N LYS A 148 -1.20 -4.92 60.76
CA LYS A 148 -0.55 -4.47 62.00
C LYS A 148 -1.44 -3.53 62.81
N THR A 149 -2.11 -2.59 62.13
CA THR A 149 -3.03 -1.64 62.78
C THR A 149 -4.26 -2.35 63.34
N LEU A 150 -4.82 -3.30 62.58
CA LEU A 150 -5.95 -4.12 63.02
C LEU A 150 -5.63 -4.89 64.30
N ASN A 151 -4.49 -5.60 64.32
CA ASN A 151 -4.05 -6.33 65.51
C ASN A 151 -3.82 -5.41 66.72
N GLY A 152 -3.32 -4.19 66.48
CA GLY A 152 -3.16 -3.18 67.53
C GLY A 152 -4.51 -2.77 68.14
N HIS A 153 -5.52 -2.48 67.30
CA HIS A 153 -6.86 -2.16 67.78
C HIS A 153 -7.57 -3.32 68.48
N GLU A 154 -7.35 -4.56 68.03
CA GLU A 154 -7.87 -5.74 68.74
C GLU A 154 -7.29 -5.88 70.14
N GLU A 155 -5.98 -5.61 70.30
CA GLU A 155 -5.32 -5.63 71.61
C GLU A 155 -5.81 -4.49 72.51
N GLU A 156 -6.00 -3.28 71.97
CA GLU A 156 -6.58 -2.14 72.68
C GLU A 156 -8.01 -2.43 73.15
N LEU A 157 -8.86 -3.01 72.29
CA LEU A 157 -10.23 -3.39 72.64
C LEU A 157 -10.25 -4.44 73.74
N ARG A 158 -9.38 -5.45 73.66
CA ARG A 158 -9.26 -6.48 74.70
C ARG A 158 -8.86 -5.86 76.05
N SER A 159 -7.85 -4.98 76.05
CA SER A 159 -7.41 -4.30 77.28
C SER A 159 -8.51 -3.39 77.85
N LEU A 160 -9.25 -2.68 76.99
CA LEU A 160 -10.35 -1.83 77.41
C LEU A 160 -11.50 -2.65 78.02
N GLN A 161 -11.82 -3.81 77.43
CA GLN A 161 -12.82 -4.73 77.95
C GLN A 161 -12.41 -5.28 79.32
N GLU A 162 -11.16 -5.73 79.49
CA GLU A 162 -10.64 -6.19 80.79
C GLU A 162 -10.73 -5.09 81.87
N ASN A 163 -10.35 -3.85 81.52
CA ASN A 163 -10.45 -2.71 82.44
C ASN A 163 -11.90 -2.39 82.81
N TYR A 164 -12.82 -2.48 81.86
CA TYR A 164 -14.25 -2.28 82.11
C TYR A 164 -14.82 -3.39 83.00
N ASP A 165 -14.47 -4.65 82.75
CA ASP A 165 -14.90 -5.80 83.57
C ASP A 165 -14.40 -5.68 85.01
N LEU A 166 -13.16 -5.23 85.22
CA LEU A 166 -12.61 -4.95 86.55
C LEU A 166 -13.34 -3.80 87.24
N LEU A 167 -13.63 -2.71 86.53
CA LEU A 167 -14.39 -1.57 87.06
C LEU A 167 -15.79 -2.00 87.49
N VAL A 168 -16.48 -2.76 86.64
CA VAL A 168 -17.82 -3.31 86.92
C VAL A 168 -17.79 -4.24 88.13
N ALA A 169 -16.82 -5.16 88.20
CA ALA A 169 -16.67 -6.06 89.33
C ALA A 169 -16.41 -5.33 90.66
N ASN A 170 -15.51 -4.34 90.65
CA ASN A 170 -15.21 -3.53 91.84
C ASN A 170 -16.40 -2.68 92.28
N THR A 171 -17.11 -2.08 91.32
CA THR A 171 -18.32 -1.29 91.59
C THR A 171 -19.42 -2.18 92.16
N ALA A 172 -19.64 -3.35 91.57
CA ALA A 172 -20.64 -4.31 92.04
C ALA A 172 -20.34 -4.81 93.46
N ARG A 173 -19.07 -5.14 93.74
CA ARG A 173 -18.62 -5.48 95.10
C ARG A 173 -18.89 -4.35 96.08
N SER A 174 -18.49 -3.12 95.77
CA SER A 174 -18.71 -1.96 96.64
C SER A 174 -20.20 -1.75 96.98
N ILE A 175 -21.08 -1.81 95.95
CA ILE A 175 -22.52 -1.64 96.11
C ILE A 175 -23.12 -2.79 96.93
N CYS A 176 -22.82 -4.04 96.57
CA CYS A 176 -23.44 -5.21 97.22
C CYS A 176 -22.88 -5.50 98.62
N CYS A 177 -21.62 -5.17 98.90
CA CYS A 177 -21.08 -5.24 100.25
C CYS A 177 -21.79 -4.26 101.18
N LYS A 178 -22.12 -3.05 100.69
CA LYS A 178 -22.95 -2.12 101.45
C LYS A 178 -24.34 -2.69 101.69
N ALA A 179 -25.00 -3.23 100.67
CA ALA A 179 -26.31 -3.86 100.82
C ALA A 179 -26.29 -5.07 101.78
N ARG A 180 -25.19 -5.84 101.80
CA ARG A 180 -25.01 -6.99 102.70
C ARG A 180 -24.94 -6.61 104.18
N VAL A 181 -24.46 -5.40 104.49
CA VAL A 181 -24.49 -4.88 105.87
C VAL A 181 -25.95 -4.75 106.35
N ASP A 182 -26.85 -4.35 105.45
CA ASP A 182 -28.28 -4.23 105.74
C ASP A 182 -29.01 -5.60 105.67
N ASP A 183 -28.62 -6.47 104.75
CA ASP A 183 -29.17 -7.83 104.57
C ASP A 183 -28.04 -8.89 104.50
N PRO A 184 -27.75 -9.61 105.60
CA PRO A 184 -26.70 -10.60 105.66
C PRO A 184 -26.88 -11.80 104.71
N SER A 185 -28.07 -11.99 104.13
CA SER A 185 -28.35 -13.10 103.21
C SER A 185 -27.73 -12.92 101.82
N ILE A 186 -27.31 -11.69 101.47
CA ILE A 186 -26.65 -11.37 100.20
C ILE A 186 -25.23 -11.95 100.19
N ASN A 187 -24.95 -12.83 99.23
CA ASN A 187 -23.64 -13.51 99.11
C ASN A 187 -23.10 -13.54 97.67
N SER A 188 -23.79 -12.94 96.71
CA SER A 188 -23.44 -12.93 95.29
C SER A 188 -23.92 -11.65 94.61
N TYR A 189 -23.43 -11.39 93.41
CA TYR A 189 -23.94 -10.31 92.56
C TYR A 189 -24.03 -10.74 91.11
N GLU A 190 -24.90 -10.09 90.36
CA GLU A 190 -25.04 -10.25 88.91
C GLU A 190 -25.14 -8.87 88.26
N VAL A 191 -24.61 -8.74 87.04
CA VAL A 191 -24.70 -7.50 86.26
C VAL A 191 -25.49 -7.81 85.00
N ILE A 192 -26.71 -7.28 84.92
CA ILE A 192 -27.61 -7.48 83.78
C ILE A 192 -27.97 -6.09 83.26
N ASN A 193 -27.74 -5.85 81.96
CA ASN A 193 -28.06 -4.57 81.30
C ASN A 193 -27.54 -3.35 82.09
N ASP A 194 -26.25 -3.34 82.41
CA ASP A 194 -25.57 -2.28 83.15
C ASP A 194 -26.12 -2.01 84.57
N LYS A 195 -26.93 -2.93 85.12
CA LYS A 195 -27.45 -2.85 86.48
C LYS A 195 -26.86 -3.94 87.36
N VAL A 196 -26.25 -3.52 88.46
CA VAL A 196 -25.81 -4.42 89.53
C VAL A 196 -27.03 -4.88 90.34
N SER A 197 -27.22 -6.20 90.42
CA SER A 197 -28.23 -6.85 91.25
C SER A 197 -27.53 -7.71 92.31
N CYS A 198 -27.81 -7.44 93.58
CA CYS A 198 -27.25 -8.20 94.70
C CYS A 198 -28.19 -9.36 95.04
N LEU A 199 -27.67 -10.59 95.07
CA LEU A 199 -28.46 -11.82 95.13
C LEU A 199 -27.99 -12.73 96.28
N ASN A 200 -28.89 -13.60 96.75
CA ASN A 200 -28.64 -14.57 97.83
C ASN A 200 -28.09 -15.92 97.31
N GLY A 201 -27.63 -15.94 96.07
CA GLY A 201 -27.03 -17.09 95.39
C GLY A 201 -26.91 -16.80 93.89
N GLY A 202 -25.70 -16.86 93.36
CA GLY A 202 -25.37 -16.49 91.98
C GLY A 202 -23.97 -16.96 91.61
N GLU A 203 -23.62 -16.87 90.32
CA GLU A 203 -22.36 -17.39 89.78
C GLU A 203 -21.13 -16.62 90.32
N LYS A 204 -21.26 -15.30 90.51
CA LYS A 204 -20.19 -14.45 91.03
C LYS A 204 -20.34 -14.26 92.54
N ALA A 205 -19.48 -14.94 93.30
CA ALA A 205 -19.43 -14.80 94.74
C ALA A 205 -19.07 -13.36 95.16
N LEU A 206 -19.77 -12.84 96.17
CA LEU A 206 -19.52 -11.53 96.75
C LEU A 206 -18.44 -11.65 97.83
N GLU A 207 -17.29 -11.03 97.56
CA GLU A 207 -16.20 -10.88 98.51
C GLU A 207 -16.15 -9.44 99.01
N CYS A 208 -16.39 -9.30 100.31
CA CYS A 208 -16.24 -8.11 101.14
C CYS A 208 -15.18 -8.46 102.19
#